data_AF-A0A098EU83-F1
#
_entry.id   AF-A0A098EU83-F1
#
_cell.length_a   1.000
_cell.length_b   1.000
_cell.length_c   1.000
_cell.angle_alpha   90.00
_cell.angle_beta   90.00
_cell.angle_gamma   90.00
#
_symmetry.space_group_name_H-M   'P 1'
#
loop_
_entity.id
_entity.type
_entity.pdbx_description
1 polymer ?
#
loop_
_entity_poly.entity_id
_entity_poly.type
_entity_poly.pdbx_seq_one_letter_code
_entity_poly.pdbx_strand_id
1 'polypeptide(L)'
;MSENQEVDLKELALKYGNEFAAEIEKQINICKELNHDFIIRITQETKNFLTFTLATNSYVNIYEVSKNQFYILRHSFVSYNDCEKALELMRAFD
;
A
#
# COMPACT_ATOMS: atom_id res chain seq x y z
N MET A 1 -3.76 -1.60 -20.21
CA MET A 1 -2.47 -0.95 -19.92
C MET A 1 -2.43 -0.80 -18.41
N SER A 2 -1.45 -1.42 -17.76
CA SER A 2 -1.33 -1.43 -16.29
C SER A 2 -0.95 -0.04 -15.77
N GLU A 3 -1.83 0.56 -14.99
CA GLU A 3 -1.58 1.83 -14.27
C GLU A 3 -0.94 1.51 -12.93
N ASN A 4 0.38 1.39 -12.92
CA ASN A 4 1.13 1.30 -11.67
C ASN A 4 1.48 2.73 -11.24
N GLN A 5 1.05 3.15 -10.05
CA GLN A 5 1.47 4.44 -9.50
C GLN A 5 2.95 4.34 -9.10
N GLU A 6 3.80 5.19 -9.66
CA GLU A 6 5.23 5.18 -9.39
C GLU A 6 5.48 5.73 -7.97
N VAL A 7 5.89 4.84 -7.06
CA VAL A 7 6.17 5.18 -5.67
C VAL A 7 7.66 5.47 -5.52
N ASP A 8 8.03 6.69 -5.10
CA ASP A 8 9.44 7.03 -4.80
C ASP A 8 9.87 6.42 -3.46
N LEU A 9 10.50 5.25 -3.53
CA LEU A 9 11.01 4.53 -2.36
C LEU A 9 12.05 5.33 -1.56
N LYS A 10 12.83 6.21 -2.21
CA LYS A 10 13.83 7.03 -1.51
C LYS A 10 13.16 8.12 -0.68
N GLU A 11 12.12 8.74 -1.21
CA GLU A 11 11.33 9.72 -0.47
C GLU A 11 10.63 9.07 0.73
N LEU A 12 10.06 7.88 0.54
CA LEU A 12 9.44 7.11 1.62
C LEU A 12 10.44 6.73 2.72
N ALA A 13 11.65 6.30 2.35
CA ALA A 13 12.70 5.96 3.30
C ALA A 13 13.09 7.16 4.16
N LEU A 14 13.21 8.35 3.55
CA LEU A 14 13.54 9.59 4.24
C LEU A 14 12.42 10.05 5.18
N LYS A 15 11.16 9.95 4.77
CA LYS A 15 10.01 10.44 5.56
C LYS A 15 9.55 9.48 6.65
N TYR A 16 9.59 8.18 6.38
CA TYR A 16 8.92 7.17 7.21
C TYR A 16 9.84 6.04 7.69
N GLY A 17 11.11 6.06 7.30
CA GLY A 17 12.12 5.08 7.69
C GLY A 17 12.37 4.00 6.64
N ASN A 18 13.56 3.40 6.72
CA ASN A 18 14.01 2.40 5.75
C ASN A 18 13.17 1.12 5.81
N GLU A 19 12.71 0.74 7.00
CA GLU A 19 11.89 -0.44 7.24
C GLU A 19 10.54 -0.33 6.52
N PHE A 20 9.92 0.86 6.55
CA PHE A 20 8.70 1.13 5.83
C PHE A 20 8.91 1.01 4.32
N ALA A 21 9.92 1.70 3.80
CA ALA A 21 10.24 1.66 2.37
C ALA A 21 10.53 0.23 1.89
N ALA A 22 11.23 -0.58 2.70
CA ALA A 22 11.50 -1.98 2.39
C ALA A 22 10.23 -2.86 2.33
N GLU A 23 9.25 -2.64 3.23
CA GLU A 23 7.98 -3.38 3.14
C GLU A 23 7.17 -2.97 1.90
N ILE A 24 7.13 -1.67 1.56
CA ILE A 24 6.49 -1.19 0.33
C ILE A 24 7.15 -1.80 -0.91
N GLU A 25 8.48 -1.78 -0.96
CA GLU A 25 9.25 -2.40 -2.06
C GLU A 25 8.93 -3.89 -2.21
N LYS A 26 8.90 -4.63 -1.09
CA LYS A 26 8.52 -6.04 -1.07
C LYS A 26 7.13 -6.27 -1.64
N GLN A 27 6.13 -5.47 -1.25
CA GLN A 27 4.78 -5.60 -1.78
C GLN A 27 4.70 -5.29 -3.28
N ILE A 28 5.41 -4.26 -3.74
CA ILE A 28 5.54 -3.93 -5.16
C ILE A 28 6.13 -5.11 -5.94
N ASN A 29 7.20 -5.72 -5.42
CA ASN A 29 7.84 -6.86 -6.07
C ASN A 29 6.92 -8.07 -6.15
N ILE A 30 6.17 -8.38 -5.07
CA ILE A 30 5.15 -9.44 -5.09
C ILE A 30 4.10 -9.17 -6.17
N CYS A 31 3.59 -7.93 -6.27
CA CYS A 31 2.59 -7.59 -7.29
C CYS A 31 3.14 -7.74 -8.71
N LYS A 32 4.40 -7.33 -8.94
CA LYS A 32 5.09 -7.50 -10.23
C LYS A 32 5.30 -8.97 -10.59
N GLU A 33 5.75 -9.79 -9.63
CA GLU A 33 5.95 -11.23 -9.82
C GLU A 33 4.66 -11.94 -10.20
N LEU A 34 3.53 -11.52 -9.61
CA LEU A 34 2.21 -12.08 -9.89
C LEU A 34 1.53 -11.44 -11.11
N ASN A 35 2.17 -10.46 -11.77
CA ASN A 35 1.59 -9.67 -12.86
C ASN A 35 0.23 -9.04 -12.49
N HIS A 36 0.14 -8.53 -11.27
CA HIS A 36 -1.03 -7.82 -10.75
C HIS A 36 -0.86 -6.31 -10.92
N ASP A 37 -1.94 -5.64 -11.34
CA ASP A 37 -2.05 -4.20 -11.21
C ASP A 37 -2.20 -3.83 -9.73
N PHE A 38 -1.56 -2.74 -9.30
CA PHE A 38 -1.60 -2.30 -7.92
C PHE A 38 -1.53 -0.78 -7.75
N ILE A 39 -2.13 -0.30 -6.67
CA ILE A 39 -2.05 1.07 -6.17
C ILE A 39 -1.67 1.02 -4.70
N ILE A 40 -0.70 1.84 -4.31
CA ILE A 40 -0.30 2.01 -2.91
C ILE A 40 -0.54 3.46 -2.52
N ARG A 41 -1.30 3.68 -1.46
CA ARG A 41 -1.50 5.02 -0.89
C ARG A 41 -1.34 5.03 0.61
N ILE A 42 -0.77 6.12 1.11
CA ILE A 42 -0.89 6.49 2.52
C ILE A 42 -2.29 7.05 2.71
N THR A 43 -3.13 6.34 3.46
CA THR A 43 -4.54 6.71 3.68
C THR A 43 -4.73 7.45 4.99
N GLN A 44 -3.83 7.29 5.94
CA GLN A 44 -3.84 8.04 7.19
C GLN A 44 -2.43 8.23 7.72
N GLU A 45 -2.14 9.45 8.18
CA GLU A 45 -0.88 9.74 8.87
C GLU A 45 -1.17 10.47 10.18
N THR A 46 -0.61 9.97 11.27
CA THR A 46 -0.67 10.61 12.58
C THR A 46 0.74 10.83 13.13
N LYS A 47 0.83 11.43 14.32
CA LYS A 47 2.11 11.61 15.02
C LYS A 47 2.82 10.27 15.30
N ASN A 48 2.07 9.21 15.58
CA ASN A 48 2.63 7.94 16.06
C ASN A 48 2.48 6.78 15.07
N PHE A 49 1.55 6.88 14.13
CA PHE A 49 1.21 5.79 13.22
C PHE A 49 1.08 6.29 11.79
N LEU A 50 1.37 5.41 10.85
CA LEU A 50 1.18 5.58 9.42
C LEU A 50 0.35 4.39 8.90
N THR A 51 -0.76 4.69 8.25
CA THR A 51 -1.59 3.67 7.61
C THR A 51 -1.45 3.79 6.11
N PHE A 52 -1.09 2.69 5.46
CA PHE A 52 -1.09 2.61 4.01
C PHE A 52 -1.97 1.47 3.52
N THR A 53 -2.52 1.67 2.34
CA THR A 53 -3.41 0.75 1.67
C THR A 53 -2.78 0.35 0.35
N LEU A 54 -2.61 -0.96 0.18
CA LEU A 54 -2.27 -1.59 -1.08
C LEU A 54 -3.56 -2.17 -1.65
N ALA A 55 -4.03 -1.60 -2.74
CA ALA A 55 -5.13 -2.16 -3.52
C ALA A 55 -4.56 -2.85 -4.76
N THR A 56 -5.06 -4.05 -5.05
CA THR A 56 -4.77 -4.77 -6.29
C THR A 56 -6.10 -5.19 -6.94
N ASN A 57 -6.04 -5.72 -8.15
CA ASN A 57 -7.21 -6.32 -8.82
C ASN A 57 -7.78 -7.57 -8.11
N SER A 58 -7.07 -8.12 -7.11
CA SER A 58 -7.41 -9.41 -6.50
C SER A 58 -7.57 -9.36 -4.98
N TYR A 59 -6.97 -8.36 -4.33
CA TYR A 59 -6.99 -8.18 -2.89
C TYR A 59 -6.68 -6.74 -2.50
N VAL A 60 -7.12 -6.35 -1.31
CA VAL A 60 -6.71 -5.11 -0.63
C VAL A 60 -6.03 -5.49 0.67
N ASN A 61 -4.86 -4.91 0.94
CA ASN A 61 -4.18 -5.00 2.23
C ASN A 61 -4.09 -3.60 2.84
N ILE A 62 -4.49 -3.49 4.11
CA ILE A 62 -4.28 -2.29 4.91
C ILE A 62 -3.23 -2.62 5.96
N TYR A 63 -2.23 -1.76 6.05
CA TYR A 63 -1.11 -1.88 6.95
C TYR A 63 -1.07 -0.64 7.84
N GLU A 64 -1.00 -0.85 9.14
CA GLU A 64 -0.71 0.21 10.10
C GLU A 64 0.70 -0.02 10.65
N VAL A 65 1.55 0.99 10.51
CA VAL A 65 2.95 0.98 10.94
C VAL A 65 3.11 2.01 12.02
N SER A 66 3.56 1.58 13.20
CA SER A 66 3.94 2.52 14.25
C SER A 66 5.29 3.15 13.92
N LYS A 67 5.34 4.48 13.98
CA LYS A 67 6.57 5.27 13.78
C LYS A 67 7.55 5.12 14.95
N ASN A 68 7.04 4.72 16.12
CA ASN A 68 7.82 4.62 17.37
C ASN A 68 8.16 3.18 17.74
N GLN A 69 7.39 2.20 17.27
CA GLN A 69 7.57 0.79 17.55
C GLN A 69 7.48 0.06 16.21
N PHE A 70 8.53 -0.66 15.83
CA PHE A 70 8.64 -1.33 14.53
C PHE A 70 7.68 -2.55 14.43
N TYR A 71 6.37 -2.33 14.51
CA TYR A 71 5.34 -3.34 14.33
C TYR A 71 4.40 -2.93 13.20
N ILE A 72 4.12 -3.89 12.33
CA ILE A 72 3.16 -3.80 11.23
C ILE A 72 1.91 -4.57 11.67
N LEU A 73 0.82 -3.85 11.96
CA LEU A 73 -0.48 -4.43 12.26
C LEU A 73 -1.24 -4.61 10.94
N ARG A 74 -1.56 -5.86 10.59
CA ARG A 74 -2.28 -6.22 9.36
C ARG A 74 -3.75 -6.47 9.69
N HIS A 75 -4.68 -5.76 9.04
CA HIS A 75 -6.10 -6.08 9.12
C HIS A 75 -6.75 -6.17 7.74
N SER A 76 -7.43 -7.31 7.56
CA SER A 76 -8.55 -7.60 6.65
C SER A 76 -8.25 -7.99 5.19
N PHE A 77 -8.68 -9.20 4.84
CA PHE A 77 -8.96 -9.68 3.49
C PHE A 77 -10.30 -9.10 3.04
N VAL A 78 -10.32 -8.42 1.90
CA VAL A 78 -11.54 -7.94 1.24
C VAL A 78 -11.86 -8.91 0.09
N SER A 79 -13.14 -9.23 -0.13
CA SER A 79 -13.56 -10.21 -1.12
C SER A 79 -13.28 -9.72 -2.56
N TYR A 80 -13.10 -10.64 -3.52
CA TYR A 80 -12.75 -10.31 -4.91
C TYR A 80 -13.69 -9.27 -5.55
N ASN A 81 -14.99 -9.38 -5.30
CA ASN A 81 -16.03 -8.49 -5.85
C ASN A 81 -15.94 -7.04 -5.31
N ASP A 82 -15.32 -6.86 -4.15
CA ASP A 82 -15.16 -5.56 -3.50
C ASP A 82 -13.81 -4.90 -3.89
N CYS A 83 -12.86 -5.65 -4.46
CA CYS A 83 -11.54 -5.15 -4.84
C CYS A 83 -11.59 -4.27 -6.09
N GLU A 84 -12.34 -4.64 -7.14
CA GLU A 84 -12.48 -3.80 -8.34
C GLU A 84 -13.15 -2.46 -8.04
N LYS A 85 -14.20 -2.46 -7.20
CA LYS A 85 -14.88 -1.22 -6.78
C LYS A 85 -13.95 -0.32 -5.97
N ALA A 86 -13.12 -0.89 -5.09
CA ALA A 86 -12.13 -0.12 -4.34
C ALA A 86 -11.08 0.51 -5.28
N LEU A 87 -10.65 -0.24 -6.30
CA LEU A 87 -9.70 0.23 -7.30
C LEU A 87 -10.28 1.37 -8.16
N GLU A 88 -11.52 1.24 -8.62
CA GLU A 88 -12.23 2.29 -9.36
C GLU A 88 -12.39 3.56 -8.53
N LEU A 89 -12.77 3.45 -7.26
CA LEU A 89 -12.90 4.58 -6.36
C LEU A 89 -11.56 5.30 -6.16
N MET A 90 -10.47 4.56 -5.95
CA MET A 90 -9.15 5.15 -5.79
C MET A 90 -8.66 5.91 -7.03
N ARG A 91 -8.98 5.40 -8.24
CA ARG A 91 -8.69 6.11 -9.50
C ARG A 91 -9.48 7.41 -9.66
N ALA A 92 -10.69 7.49 -9.11
CA ALA A 92 -11.56 8.66 -9.24
C ALA A 92 -11.20 9.83 -8.31
N PHE A 93 -10.31 9.64 -7.34
CA PHE A 93 -9.85 10.66 -6.39
C PHE A 93 -8.43 11.20 -6.69
N ASP A 94 -7.84 10.86 -7.84
CA ASP A 94 -6.68 11.55 -8.45
C ASP A 94 -7.14 12.53 -9.54
#